data_AF-A0A7S8FE45-F1
#
_entry.id   AF-A0A7S8FE45-F1
#
_cell.length_a   1.000
_cell.length_b   1.000
_cell.length_c   1.000
_cell.angle_alpha   90.00
_cell.angle_beta   90.00
_cell.angle_gamma   90.00
#
_symmetry.space_group_name_H-M   'P 1'
#
loop_
_entity.id
_entity.type
_entity.pdbx_description
1 polymer ?
#
loop_
_entity_poly.entity_id
_entity_poly.type
_entity_poly.pdbx_seq_one_letter_code
_entity_poly.pdbx_strand_id
1 'polypeptide(L)'
;MKEVTKGLAISTSVISAPARGGAMRLSREHLLELVTRLFIFKAERWKRRARFYERHRDYFPRLSSSRFVDRCRQLEETYRTLAQVMFLLPTQDQLVSVRALASRRI
;
A
#
# COMPACT_ATOMS: atom_id res chain seq x y z
N MET A 1 -5.13 -30.25 49.51
CA MET A 1 -4.97 -28.80 49.21
C MET A 1 -5.08 -28.62 47.70
N LYS A 2 -5.72 -27.53 47.28
CA LYS A 2 -6.42 -27.39 45.99
C LYS A 2 -5.45 -27.21 44.80
N GLU A 3 -5.51 -28.12 43.85
CA GLU A 3 -5.02 -27.95 42.47
C GLU A 3 -5.85 -26.86 41.79
N VAL A 4 -5.29 -25.67 41.61
CA VAL A 4 -5.91 -24.58 40.86
C VAL A 4 -5.25 -24.51 39.50
N THR A 5 -5.67 -25.39 38.59
CA THR A 5 -5.42 -25.23 37.16
C THR A 5 -6.24 -24.04 36.67
N LYS A 6 -5.61 -22.86 36.64
CA LYS A 6 -6.18 -21.68 35.99
C LYS A 6 -6.26 -21.97 34.48
N GLY A 7 -7.40 -22.51 34.06
CA GLY A 7 -7.79 -22.58 32.66
C GLY A 7 -7.87 -21.18 32.08
N LEU A 8 -6.77 -20.74 31.47
CA LEU A 8 -6.77 -19.56 30.62
C LEU A 8 -7.48 -19.98 29.32
N ALA A 9 -8.81 -19.81 29.32
CA ALA A 9 -9.63 -19.93 28.13
C ALA A 9 -9.29 -18.77 27.19
N ILE A 10 -8.19 -18.90 26.45
CA ILE A 10 -7.92 -18.06 25.29
C ILE A 10 -8.92 -18.51 24.23
N SER A 11 -10.09 -17.86 24.22
CA SER A 11 -11.02 -17.89 23.10
C SER A 11 -10.29 -17.32 21.90
N THR A 12 -9.56 -18.19 21.22
CA THR A 12 -8.95 -17.91 19.93
C THR A 12 -10.11 -18.06 18.95
N SER A 13 -10.83 -16.97 18.68
CA SER A 13 -11.72 -16.90 17.54
C SER A 13 -10.86 -16.91 16.27
N VAL A 14 -10.31 -18.08 15.97
CA VAL A 14 -9.77 -18.41 14.66
C VAL A 14 -10.97 -18.44 13.74
N ILE A 15 -11.28 -17.28 13.15
CA ILE A 15 -12.08 -17.24 11.94
C ILE A 15 -11.25 -18.02 10.93
N SER A 16 -11.63 -19.30 10.73
CA SER A 16 -11.11 -20.13 9.66
C SER A 16 -11.49 -19.44 8.36
N ALA A 17 -10.58 -18.63 7.82
CA ALA A 17 -10.72 -18.12 6.48
C ALA A 17 -10.75 -19.33 5.55
N PRO A 18 -11.77 -19.50 4.70
CA PRO A 18 -11.79 -20.61 3.78
C PRO A 18 -10.59 -20.48 2.83
N ALA A 19 -9.56 -21.29 3.06
CA ALA A 19 -8.43 -21.47 2.16
C ALA A 19 -8.88 -22.28 0.92
N ARG A 20 -9.85 -21.74 0.18
CA ARG A 20 -10.27 -22.20 -1.15
C ARG A 20 -10.77 -21.00 -1.95
N GLY A 21 -9.88 -20.05 -2.19
CA GLY A 21 -10.03 -19.09 -3.27
C GLY A 21 -8.94 -19.37 -4.28
N GLY A 22 -9.27 -20.03 -5.39
CA GLY A 22 -8.38 -20.00 -6.56
C GLY A 22 -8.01 -18.54 -6.80
N ALA A 23 -6.71 -18.25 -6.95
CA ALA A 23 -6.19 -16.89 -6.99
C ALA A 23 -7.10 -16.01 -7.83
N MET A 24 -7.92 -15.20 -7.15
CA MET A 24 -8.86 -14.29 -7.80
C MET A 24 -7.96 -13.30 -8.52
N ARG A 25 -7.79 -13.51 -9.83
CA ARG A 25 -6.99 -12.62 -10.66
C ARG A 25 -7.71 -11.28 -10.64
N LEU A 26 -7.26 -10.40 -9.76
CA LEU A 26 -7.71 -9.03 -9.72
C LEU A 26 -7.51 -8.47 -11.13
N SER A 27 -8.56 -7.87 -11.68
CA SER A 27 -8.46 -7.15 -12.96
C SER A 27 -7.25 -6.22 -12.90
N ARG A 28 -6.49 -6.13 -13.99
CA ARG A 28 -5.31 -5.25 -14.09
C ARG A 28 -5.67 -3.80 -13.73
N GLU A 29 -6.88 -3.38 -14.08
CA GLU A 29 -7.42 -2.07 -13.74
C GLU A 29 -7.55 -1.90 -12.22
N HIS A 30 -8.04 -2.94 -11.54
CA HIS A 30 -8.17 -2.95 -10.08
C HIS A 30 -6.81 -2.92 -9.37
N LEU A 31 -5.79 -3.57 -9.93
CA LEU A 31 -4.42 -3.50 -9.41
C LEU A 31 -3.81 -2.10 -9.56
N LEU A 32 -3.99 -1.45 -10.72
CA LEU A 32 -3.52 -0.07 -10.92
C LEU A 32 -4.23 0.91 -10.00
N GLU A 33 -5.54 0.74 -9.81
CA GLU A 33 -6.31 1.55 -8.87
C GLU A 33 -5.80 1.38 -7.42
N LEU A 34 -5.56 0.14 -6.98
CA LEU A 34 -5.01 -0.16 -5.66
C LEU A 34 -3.62 0.46 -5.47
N VAL A 35 -2.74 0.33 -6.46
CA VAL A 35 -1.39 0.92 -6.43
C VAL A 35 -1.47 2.45 -6.36
N THR A 36 -2.36 3.05 -7.14
CA THR A 36 -2.58 4.50 -7.14
C THR A 36 -3.07 4.98 -5.77
N ARG A 37 -4.06 4.31 -5.18
CA ARG A 37 -4.55 4.60 -3.82
C ARG A 37 -3.45 4.44 -2.78
N LEU A 38 -2.60 3.42 -2.91
CA LEU A 38 -1.46 3.21 -2.02
C LEU A 38 -0.43 4.34 -2.12
N PHE A 39 -0.13 4.84 -3.32
CA PHE A 39 0.76 5.97 -3.50
C PHE A 39 0.19 7.26 -2.91
N ILE A 40 -1.10 7.53 -3.11
CA ILE A 40 -1.79 8.68 -2.46
C ILE A 40 -1.70 8.55 -0.94
N PHE A 41 -1.97 7.37 -0.39
CA PHE A 41 -1.86 7.12 1.05
C PHE A 41 -0.43 7.37 1.57
N LYS A 42 0.59 6.93 0.84
CA LYS A 42 1.99 7.18 1.19
C LYS A 42 2.32 8.68 1.14
N ALA A 43 1.87 9.40 0.12
CA ALA A 43 2.06 10.84 0.01
C ALA A 43 1.45 11.59 1.21
N GLU A 44 0.21 11.28 1.57
CA GLU A 44 -0.46 11.90 2.73
C GLU A 44 0.21 11.56 4.06
N ARG A 45 0.77 10.34 4.21
CA ARG A 45 1.58 10.00 5.39
C ARG A 45 2.80 10.90 5.51
N TRP A 46 3.53 11.12 4.42
CA TRP A 46 4.73 11.97 4.41
C TRP A 46 4.38 13.44 4.67
N LYS A 47 3.30 13.94 4.08
CA LYS A 47 2.74 15.27 4.36
C LYS A 47 2.43 15.48 5.84
N ARG A 48 1.70 14.55 6.46
CA ARG A 48 1.37 14.60 7.90
C ARG A 48 2.64 14.58 8.76
N ARG A 49 3.61 13.74 8.38
CA ARG A 49 4.89 13.65 9.08
C ARG A 49 5.69 14.96 8.99
N ALA A 50 5.80 15.56 7.81
CA ALA A 50 6.45 16.85 7.62
C ALA A 50 5.78 17.94 8.49
N ARG A 51 4.45 18.06 8.42
CA ARG A 51 3.68 19.01 9.23
C ARG A 51 3.85 18.80 10.74
N PHE A 52 3.94 17.54 11.18
CA PHE A 52 4.16 17.23 12.59
C PHE A 52 5.51 17.78 13.08
N TYR A 53 6.60 17.53 12.36
CA TYR A 53 7.91 18.03 12.77
C TYR A 53 8.07 19.54 12.59
N GLU A 54 7.41 20.13 11.58
CA GLU A 54 7.32 21.60 11.45
C GLU A 54 6.62 22.23 12.66
N ARG A 55 5.50 21.64 13.11
CA ARG A 55 4.73 22.14 14.26
C ARG A 55 5.45 21.95 15.59
N HIS A 56 6.13 20.83 15.77
CA HIS A 56 6.85 20.49 17.00
C HIS A 56 8.34 20.78 16.88
N ARG A 57 8.69 21.89 16.22
CA ARG A 57 10.09 22.23 15.90
C ARG A 57 10.95 22.31 17.15
N ASP A 58 10.40 22.89 18.21
CA ASP A 58 11.08 23.14 19.48
C ASP A 58 11.37 21.87 20.28
N TYR A 59 10.54 20.83 20.12
CA TYR A 59 10.74 19.53 20.77
C TYR A 59 11.80 18.68 20.07
N PHE A 60 11.96 18.84 18.76
CA PHE A 60 12.85 18.01 17.95
C PHE A 60 13.77 18.83 17.04
N PRO A 61 14.57 19.77 17.59
CA PRO A 61 15.30 20.76 16.80
C PRO A 61 16.14 20.12 15.70
N ARG A 62 16.83 19.00 15.95
CA ARG A 62 17.65 18.32 14.92
C ARG A 62 16.85 17.73 13.75
N LEU A 63 15.63 17.26 14.00
CA LEU A 63 14.77 16.64 12.97
C LEU A 63 13.95 17.69 12.21
N SER A 64 13.58 18.77 12.88
CA SER A 64 12.70 19.82 12.39
C SER A 64 13.45 20.98 11.73
N SER A 65 14.72 21.21 12.10
CA SER A 65 15.58 22.25 11.52
C SER A 65 16.44 21.74 10.35
N SER A 66 16.21 20.53 9.86
CA SER A 66 17.12 19.84 8.94
C SER A 66 16.46 19.41 7.63
N ARG A 67 17.32 18.91 6.71
CA ARG A 67 17.00 18.23 5.44
C ARG A 67 15.94 17.11 5.58
N PHE A 68 15.61 16.68 6.79
CA PHE A 68 14.62 15.63 7.02
C PHE A 68 13.20 16.08 6.63
N VAL A 69 12.78 17.29 7.01
CA VAL A 69 11.47 17.83 6.61
C VAL A 69 11.42 18.02 5.10
N ASP A 70 12.48 18.57 4.51
CA ASP A 70 12.59 18.73 3.06
C ASP A 70 12.50 17.40 2.32
N ARG A 71 13.19 16.35 2.79
CA ARG A 71 13.07 15.00 2.25
C ARG A 71 11.66 14.45 2.39
N CYS A 72 10.97 14.72 3.51
CA CYS A 72 9.57 14.30 3.67
C CYS A 72 8.67 14.98 2.64
N ARG A 73 8.90 16.27 2.33
CA ARG A 73 8.17 17.01 1.29
C ARG A 73 8.49 16.49 -0.11
N GLN A 74 9.76 16.23 -0.41
CA GLN A 74 10.18 15.60 -1.67
C GLN A 74 9.54 14.22 -1.85
N LEU A 75 9.46 13.41 -0.80
CA LEU A 75 8.77 12.12 -0.84
C LEU A 75 7.27 12.29 -1.05
N GLU A 76 6.62 13.24 -0.37
CA GLU A 76 5.20 13.57 -0.61
C GLU A 76 4.96 13.86 -2.10
N GLU A 77 5.76 14.74 -2.69
CA GLU A 77 5.66 15.13 -4.10
C GLU A 77 5.91 13.94 -5.03
N THR A 78 6.99 13.19 -4.83
CA THR A 78 7.34 12.02 -5.63
C THR A 78 6.21 10.99 -5.66
N TYR A 79 5.61 10.68 -4.49
CA TYR A 79 4.50 9.74 -4.43
C TYR A 79 3.22 10.28 -5.07
N ARG A 80 2.96 11.61 -5.02
CA ARG A 80 1.85 12.20 -5.78
C ARG A 80 2.07 12.12 -7.28
N THR A 81 3.27 12.43 -7.76
CA THR A 81 3.62 12.32 -9.18
C THR A 81 3.48 10.88 -9.67
N LEU A 82 3.95 9.91 -8.89
CA LEU A 82 3.77 8.48 -9.22
C LEU A 82 2.29 8.09 -9.30
N ALA A 83 1.45 8.57 -8.37
CA ALA A 83 0.02 8.32 -8.43
C ALA A 83 -0.62 8.91 -9.70
N GLN A 84 -0.22 10.12 -10.11
CA GLN A 84 -0.69 10.76 -11.34
C GLN A 84 -0.27 9.97 -12.58
N VAL A 85 0.99 9.52 -12.65
CA VAL A 85 1.49 8.72 -13.77
C VAL A 85 0.76 7.37 -13.85
N MET A 86 0.52 6.71 -12.72
CA MET A 86 -0.24 5.44 -12.69
C MET A 86 -1.68 5.60 -13.17
N PHE A 87 -2.32 6.73 -12.90
CA PHE A 87 -3.66 7.03 -13.40
C PHE A 87 -3.68 7.28 -14.91
N LEU A 88 -2.60 7.85 -15.46
CA LEU A 88 -2.48 8.18 -16.88
C LEU A 88 -1.96 7.02 -17.75
N LEU A 89 -1.48 5.94 -17.15
CA LEU A 89 -1.00 4.77 -17.87
C LEU A 89 -2.19 4.08 -18.57
N PRO A 90 -2.22 4.04 -19.92
CA PRO A 90 -3.28 3.32 -20.61
C PRO A 90 -3.21 1.86 -20.21
N THR A 91 -4.35 1.31 -19.76
CA THR A 91 -4.55 -0.13 -19.58
C THR A 91 -4.46 -0.77 -20.96
N GLN A 92 -3.24 -1.10 -21.37
CA GLN A 92 -3.01 -1.71 -22.68
C GLN A 92 -3.69 -3.08 -22.72
N ASP A 93 -4.91 -3.11 -23.25
CA ASP A 93 -5.65 -4.31 -23.66
C ASP A 93 -5.05 -4.97 -24.90
N GLN A 94 -4.05 -4.34 -25.53
CA GLN A 94 -3.43 -4.80 -26.78
C GLN A 94 -2.27 -5.78 -26.59
N LEU A 95 -1.89 -6.14 -25.36
CA LEU A 95 -0.89 -7.19 -25.13
C LEU A 95 -1.53 -8.58 -25.26
N VAL A 96 -2.14 -8.85 -26.42
CA VAL A 96 -2.52 -10.21 -26.81
C VAL A 96 -1.22 -11.01 -26.88
N SER A 97 -1.11 -12.04 -26.04
CA SER A 97 0.04 -12.94 -26.12
C SER A 97 0.13 -13.49 -27.55
N VAL A 98 1.29 -13.31 -28.20
CA VAL A 98 1.55 -13.78 -29.57
C VAL A 98 1.21 -15.29 -29.74
N ARG A 99 1.21 -16.06 -28.63
CA ARG A 99 0.76 -17.46 -28.59
C ARG A 99 -0.73 -17.67 -28.92
N ALA A 100 -1.62 -16.73 -28.62
CA ALA A 100 -3.06 -16.87 -28.88
C ALA A 100 -3.41 -16.73 -30.38
N LEU A 101 -2.55 -16.10 -31.18
CA LEU A 101 -2.74 -16.00 -32.63
C LEU A 101 -2.25 -17.25 -33.38
N ALA A 102 -1.33 -18.02 -32.79
CA ALA A 102 -0.82 -19.25 -33.40
C ALA A 102 -1.83 -20.42 -33.31
N SER A 103 -2.71 -20.44 -32.31
CA SER A 103 -3.69 -21.52 -32.12
C SER A 103 -4.99 -21.36 -32.93
N ARG A 104 -5.13 -20.27 -33.71
CA ARG A 104 -6.29 -20.04 -34.61
C ARG A 104 -5.98 -20.32 -36.09
N ARG A 105 -4.78 -20.82 -36.39
CA ARG A 105 -4.40 -21.32 -37.72
C ARG A 105 -4.08 -22.81 -37.66
N ILE A 106 -5.08 -23.63 -37.31
CA ILE A 106 -5.14 -25.05 -37.66
C ILE A 106 -6.59 -25.34 -38.00
#